data_AF-A0A8J3QQT3-F1
#
_entry.id   AF-A0A8J3QQT3-F1
#
_cell.length_a   1.000
_cell.length_b   1.000
_cell.length_c   1.000
_cell.angle_alpha   90.00
_cell.angle_beta   90.00
_cell.angle_gamma   90.00
#
_symmetry.space_group_name_H-M   'P 1'
#
loop_
_entity.id
_entity.type
_entity.pdbx_description
1 polymer ?
#
loop_
_entity_poly.entity_id
_entity_poly.type
_entity_poly.pdbx_seq_one_letter_code
_entity_poly.pdbx_strand_id
1 'polypeptide(L)'
;MTGEKATAVDPTAALTGAGQLTGVGDQMLTKWRSLRKRIDDLNAKRPWGDDEVGKQFNKNYLQDGDKSPAHNILDVGETLVVAVSKLGPQITEGVKGTEDLDDLTAQWFGKH
;
A
#
# COMPACT_ATOMS: atom_id res chain seq x y z
N MET A 1 21.00 26.11 31.09
CA MET A 1 21.29 25.03 30.12
C MET A 1 20.00 24.29 29.86
N THR A 2 19.19 24.78 28.93
CA THR A 2 17.95 24.12 28.51
C THR A 2 18.34 22.99 27.58
N GLY A 3 18.22 21.74 28.06
CA GLY A 3 18.48 20.56 27.25
C GLY A 3 17.61 20.59 26.00
N GLU A 4 18.25 20.64 24.84
CA GLU A 4 17.57 20.36 23.58
C GLU A 4 16.91 18.99 23.74
N LYS A 5 15.58 18.96 23.69
CA LYS A 5 14.87 17.71 23.48
C LYS A 5 15.44 17.17 22.17
N ALA A 6 16.16 16.06 22.23
CA ALA A 6 16.65 15.40 21.03
C ALA A 6 15.42 15.00 20.20
N THR A 7 15.05 15.86 19.26
CA THR A 7 14.08 15.60 18.19
C THR A 7 14.74 14.76 17.09
N ALA A 8 15.74 13.96 17.46
CA ALA A 8 16.49 13.13 16.53
C ALA A 8 15.70 11.84 16.33
N VAL A 9 15.31 11.58 15.08
CA VAL A 9 14.77 10.28 14.66
C VAL A 9 15.90 9.27 14.80
N ASP A 10 15.65 8.11 15.44
CA ASP A 10 16.58 6.98 15.41
C ASP A 10 16.53 6.34 14.02
N PRO A 11 17.54 6.54 13.15
CA PRO A 11 17.48 6.09 11.77
C PRO A 11 17.47 4.56 11.67
N THR A 12 18.15 3.87 12.59
CA THR A 12 18.22 2.41 12.59
C THR A 12 16.86 1.81 12.94
N ALA A 13 16.19 2.35 13.95
CA ALA A 13 14.83 1.93 14.30
C ALA A 13 13.83 2.26 13.17
N ALA A 14 13.95 3.44 12.56
CA ALA A 14 13.10 3.86 11.46
C ALA A 14 13.27 2.97 10.21
N LEU A 15 14.51 2.66 9.82
CA LEU A 15 14.81 1.75 8.71
C LEU A 15 14.34 0.32 8.98
N THR A 16 14.48 -0.16 10.23
CA THR A 16 13.96 -1.46 10.64
C THR A 16 12.44 -1.52 10.49
N GLY A 17 11.72 -0.52 11.01
CA GLY A 17 10.27 -0.42 10.87
C GLY A 17 9.83 -0.30 9.41
N ALA A 18 10.55 0.48 8.61
CA ALA A 18 10.30 0.63 7.17
C ALA A 18 10.48 -0.69 6.40
N GLY A 19 11.48 -1.50 6.76
CA GLY A 19 11.67 -2.84 6.22
C GLY A 19 10.51 -3.78 6.53
N GLN A 20 10.02 -3.77 7.79
CA GLN A 20 8.83 -4.53 8.18
C GLN A 20 7.58 -4.08 7.39
N LEU A 21 7.39 -2.77 7.25
CA LEU A 21 6.26 -2.20 6.52
C LEU A 21 6.29 -2.57 5.04
N THR A 22 7.48 -2.58 4.43
CA THR A 22 7.71 -3.06 3.06
C THR A 22 7.27 -4.53 2.93
N GLY A 23 7.77 -5.40 3.81
CA GLY A 23 7.44 -6.83 3.77
C GLY A 23 5.95 -7.12 3.94
N VAL A 24 5.27 -6.43 4.87
CA VAL A 24 3.82 -6.57 5.05
C VAL A 24 3.05 -6.03 3.84
N GLY A 25 3.47 -4.89 3.30
CA GLY A 25 2.87 -4.28 2.12
C GLY A 25 2.93 -5.18 0.89
N ASP A 26 4.09 -5.80 0.64
CA ASP A 26 4.28 -6.74 -0.47
C ASP A 26 3.42 -8.00 -0.32
N GLN A 27 3.31 -8.51 0.92
CA GLN A 27 2.42 -9.64 1.21
C GLN A 27 0.95 -9.29 0.99
N MET A 28 0.53 -8.10 1.42
CA MET A 28 -0.84 -7.63 1.18
C MET A 28 -1.11 -7.50 -0.32
N LEU A 29 -0.20 -6.90 -1.08
CA LEU A 29 -0.35 -6.72 -2.53
C LEU A 29 -0.46 -8.06 -3.26
N THR A 30 0.41 -9.00 -2.92
CA THR A 30 0.39 -10.34 -3.50
C THR A 30 -0.92 -11.06 -3.20
N LYS A 31 -1.38 -11.03 -1.94
CA LYS A 31 -2.65 -11.66 -1.53
C LYS A 31 -3.84 -11.00 -2.20
N TRP A 32 -3.88 -9.67 -2.27
CA TRP A 32 -4.97 -8.93 -2.89
C TRP A 32 -5.11 -9.27 -4.37
N ARG A 33 -4.01 -9.25 -5.14
CA ARG A 33 -4.01 -9.62 -6.55
C ARG A 33 -4.43 -11.07 -6.79
N SER A 34 -4.01 -11.98 -5.92
CA SER A 34 -4.45 -13.38 -5.96
C SER A 34 -5.96 -13.52 -5.71
N LEU A 35 -6.52 -12.77 -4.75
CA LEU A 35 -7.95 -12.76 -4.46
C LEU A 35 -8.75 -12.15 -5.61
N ARG A 36 -8.30 -11.01 -6.16
CA ARG A 36 -8.91 -10.36 -7.33
C ARG A 36 -9.00 -11.32 -8.49
N LYS A 37 -7.87 -11.95 -8.87
CA LYS A 37 -7.86 -12.96 -9.93
C LYS A 37 -8.86 -14.09 -9.68
N ARG A 38 -8.93 -14.59 -8.43
CA ARG A 38 -9.88 -15.65 -8.08
C ARG A 38 -11.34 -15.20 -8.20
N ILE A 39 -11.64 -13.96 -7.83
CA ILE A 39 -12.98 -13.37 -8.00
C ILE A 39 -13.32 -13.28 -9.49
N ASP A 40 -12.40 -12.79 -10.32
CA ASP A 40 -12.58 -12.71 -11.77
C ASP A 40 -12.82 -14.10 -12.38
N ASP A 41 -12.01 -15.10 -12.01
CA ASP A 41 -12.16 -16.49 -12.47
C ASP A 41 -13.49 -17.12 -12.02
N LEU A 42 -14.01 -16.74 -10.85
CA LEU A 42 -15.32 -17.18 -10.35
C LEU A 42 -16.47 -16.48 -11.11
N ASN A 43 -16.38 -15.16 -11.31
CA ASN A 43 -17.39 -14.39 -12.03
C ASN A 43 -17.49 -14.80 -13.51
N ALA A 44 -16.38 -15.17 -14.15
CA ALA A 44 -16.35 -15.69 -15.52
C ALA A 44 -17.22 -16.96 -15.69
N LYS A 45 -17.44 -17.73 -14.62
CA LYS A 45 -18.30 -18.93 -14.62
C LYS A 45 -19.80 -18.61 -14.48
N ARG A 46 -20.18 -17.33 -14.47
CA ARG A 46 -21.56 -16.84 -14.31
C ARG A 46 -22.30 -17.50 -13.13
N PRO A 47 -21.75 -17.42 -11.90
CA PRO A 47 -22.23 -18.19 -10.75
C PRO A 47 -23.61 -17.74 -10.25
N TRP A 48 -24.06 -16.56 -10.66
CA TRP A 48 -25.30 -15.93 -10.21
C TRP A 48 -26.55 -16.49 -10.88
N GLY A 49 -26.42 -17.26 -11.96
CA GLY A 49 -27.57 -17.83 -12.69
C GLY A 49 -28.39 -16.80 -13.47
N ASP A 50 -29.48 -17.28 -14.07
CA ASP A 50 -30.40 -16.49 -14.92
C ASP A 50 -31.82 -16.37 -14.32
N ASP A 51 -31.99 -16.76 -13.06
CA ASP A 51 -33.21 -16.50 -12.30
C ASP A 51 -33.35 -15.00 -11.97
N GLU A 52 -34.48 -14.59 -11.41
CA GLU A 52 -34.74 -13.17 -11.15
C GLU A 52 -33.68 -12.57 -10.22
N VAL A 53 -33.25 -13.33 -9.20
CA VAL A 53 -32.22 -12.89 -8.26
C VAL A 53 -30.87 -12.70 -8.95
N GLY A 54 -30.45 -13.68 -9.75
CA GLY A 54 -29.22 -13.61 -10.55
C GLY A 54 -29.20 -12.47 -11.54
N LYS A 55 -30.32 -12.23 -12.23
CA LYS A 55 -30.50 -11.10 -13.16
C LYS A 55 -30.38 -9.76 -12.44
N GLN A 56 -31.02 -9.60 -11.29
CA GLN A 56 -30.92 -8.36 -10.49
C GLN A 56 -29.49 -8.15 -9.98
N PHE A 57 -28.79 -9.21 -9.55
CA PHE A 57 -27.39 -9.10 -9.13
C PHE A 57 -26.49 -8.68 -10.30
N ASN A 58 -26.57 -9.38 -11.42
CA ASN A 58 -25.78 -9.06 -12.62
C ASN A 58 -26.04 -7.62 -13.07
N LYS A 59 -27.30 -7.18 -13.07
CA LYS A 59 -27.69 -5.81 -13.41
C LYS A 59 -27.08 -4.77 -12.47
N ASN A 60 -27.22 -4.96 -11.16
CA ASN A 60 -26.85 -3.93 -10.18
C ASN A 60 -25.35 -3.91 -9.87
N TYR A 61 -24.62 -5.01 -10.11
CA TYR A 61 -23.25 -5.17 -9.64
C TYR A 61 -22.22 -5.52 -10.72
N LEU A 62 -22.62 -5.99 -11.91
CA LEU A 62 -21.69 -6.48 -12.95
C LEU A 62 -21.92 -5.90 -14.36
N GLN A 63 -23.11 -5.37 -14.66
CA GLN A 63 -23.52 -5.03 -16.03
C GLN A 63 -22.68 -3.94 -16.71
N ASP A 64 -22.15 -3.00 -15.92
CA ASP A 64 -21.39 -1.86 -16.45
C ASP A 64 -19.88 -2.14 -16.61
N GLY A 65 -19.47 -3.42 -16.61
CA GLY A 65 -18.07 -3.81 -16.78
C GLY A 65 -17.16 -3.10 -15.76
N ASP A 66 -16.14 -2.39 -16.25
CA ASP A 66 -15.18 -1.64 -15.42
C ASP A 66 -15.82 -0.57 -14.54
N LYS A 67 -17.03 -0.08 -14.87
CA LYS A 67 -17.75 0.92 -14.06
C LYS A 67 -18.68 0.30 -13.04
N SER A 68 -18.83 -1.03 -13.06
CA SER A 68 -19.75 -1.71 -12.16
C SER A 68 -19.29 -1.57 -10.70
N PRO A 69 -20.23 -1.51 -9.74
CA PRO A 69 -19.87 -1.41 -8.32
C PRO A 69 -18.91 -2.50 -7.84
N ALA A 70 -19.01 -3.73 -8.38
CA ALA A 70 -18.10 -4.82 -8.02
C ALA A 70 -16.66 -4.54 -8.49
N HIS A 71 -16.48 -4.06 -9.74
CA HIS A 71 -15.16 -3.69 -10.26
C HIS A 71 -14.55 -2.52 -9.48
N ASN A 72 -15.36 -1.50 -9.14
CA ASN A 72 -14.90 -0.36 -8.35
C ASN A 72 -14.32 -0.77 -6.98
N ILE A 73 -14.94 -1.72 -6.29
CA ILE A 73 -14.42 -2.22 -5.00
C ILE A 73 -13.06 -2.89 -5.19
N LEU A 74 -12.88 -3.67 -6.26
CA LEU A 74 -11.63 -4.35 -6.57
C LEU A 74 -10.50 -3.34 -6.91
N ASP A 75 -10.83 -2.26 -7.59
CA ASP A 75 -9.88 -1.19 -7.95
C ASP A 75 -9.51 -0.30 -6.76
N VAL A 76 -10.49 0.07 -5.94
CA VAL A 76 -10.26 0.83 -4.70
C VAL A 76 -9.36 0.02 -3.75
N GLY A 77 -9.63 -1.27 -3.60
CA GLY A 77 -8.77 -2.12 -2.77
C GLY A 77 -7.35 -2.29 -3.34
N GLU A 78 -7.17 -2.39 -4.66
CA GLU A 78 -5.83 -2.39 -5.27
C GLU A 78 -5.11 -1.07 -4.96
N THR A 79 -5.79 0.06 -5.10
CA THR A 79 -5.23 1.38 -4.82
C THR A 79 -4.75 1.49 -3.37
N LEU A 80 -5.55 1.04 -2.41
CA LEU A 80 -5.20 1.05 -0.99
C LEU A 80 -3.99 0.17 -0.69
N VAL A 81 -3.97 -1.05 -1.23
CA VAL A 81 -2.89 -1.99 -0.96
C VAL A 81 -1.58 -1.56 -1.63
N VAL A 82 -1.63 -0.97 -2.83
CA VAL A 82 -0.48 -0.35 -3.49
C VAL A 82 0.05 0.84 -2.69
N ALA A 83 -0.84 1.65 -2.09
CA ALA A 83 -0.41 2.74 -1.22
C ALA A 83 0.35 2.21 -0.01
N VAL A 84 -0.17 1.17 0.65
CA VAL A 84 0.50 0.53 1.80
C VAL A 84 1.85 -0.07 1.41
N SER A 85 1.96 -0.72 0.25
CA SER A 85 3.23 -1.31 -0.21
C SER A 85 4.32 -0.28 -0.48
N LYS A 86 3.95 0.99 -0.71
CA LYS A 86 4.89 2.09 -0.94
C LYS A 86 5.36 2.78 0.33
N LEU A 87 4.66 2.63 1.45
CA LEU A 87 4.99 3.35 2.69
C LEU A 87 6.40 3.00 3.21
N GLY A 88 6.75 1.71 3.25
CA GLY A 88 8.06 1.26 3.72
C GLY A 88 9.22 1.80 2.86
N PRO A 89 9.17 1.67 1.52
CA PRO A 89 10.17 2.28 0.64
C PRO A 89 10.26 3.80 0.79
N GLN A 90 9.13 4.51 0.90
CA GLN A 90 9.11 5.96 1.07
C GLN A 90 9.74 6.43 2.39
N ILE A 91 9.49 5.70 3.49
CA ILE A 91 10.14 5.99 4.78
C ILE A 91 11.64 5.73 4.69
N THR A 92 12.05 4.65 4.02
CA THR A 92 13.47 4.32 3.80
C THR A 92 14.18 5.43 3.03
N GLU A 93 13.57 5.92 1.95
CA GLU A 93 14.09 7.04 1.15
C GLU A 93 14.19 8.32 1.98
N GLY A 94 13.15 8.64 2.75
CA GLY A 94 13.15 9.82 3.62
C GLY A 94 14.26 9.78 4.67
N VAL A 95 14.45 8.65 5.35
CA VAL A 95 15.49 8.50 6.39
C VAL A 95 16.89 8.59 5.80
N LYS A 96 17.15 7.91 4.67
CA LYS A 96 18.46 7.98 4.02
C LYS A 96 18.77 9.37 3.48
N GLY A 97 17.76 10.04 2.91
CA GLY A 97 17.93 11.42 2.45
C GLY A 97 18.24 12.40 3.58
N THR A 98 17.74 12.16 4.80
CA THR A 98 18.11 12.95 5.98
C THR A 98 19.51 12.61 6.51
N GLU A 99 19.91 11.33 6.52
CA GLU A 99 21.28 10.95 6.90
C GLU A 99 22.32 11.57 5.95
N ASP A 100 22.07 11.56 4.64
CA ASP A 100 22.97 12.15 3.66
C ASP A 100 23.15 13.68 3.87
N LEU A 101 22.07 14.40 4.21
CA LEU A 101 22.12 15.84 4.51
C LEU A 101 22.84 16.13 5.84
N ASP A 102 22.63 15.29 6.85
CA ASP A 102 23.29 15.41 8.16
C ASP A 102 24.80 15.13 8.04
N ASP A 103 25.20 14.12 7.27
CA ASP A 103 26.60 13.80 6.98
C ASP A 103 27.29 14.94 6.20
N LEU A 104 26.60 15.53 5.21
CA LEU A 104 27.09 16.68 4.46
C LEU A 104 27.27 17.91 5.36
N THR A 105 26.31 18.17 6.24
CA THR A 105 26.36 19.28 7.20
C THR A 105 27.48 19.05 8.23
N ALA A 106 27.64 17.83 8.75
CA ALA A 106 28.71 17.47 9.68
C ALA A 106 30.10 17.57 9.04
N GLN A 107 30.24 17.24 7.75
CA GLN A 107 31.48 17.43 6.99
C GLN A 107 31.85 18.91 6.83
N TRP A 108 30.86 19.78 6.63
CA TRP A 108 31.08 21.20 6.32
C TRP A 108 31.27 22.07 7.55
N PHE A 109 30.61 21.73 8.66
CA PHE A 109 30.60 22.57 9.86
C PHE A 109 31.35 21.95 11.05
N GLY A 110 31.75 20.69 10.97
CA GLY A 110 32.52 20.00 12.01
C GLY A 110 31.69 19.70 13.27
N LYS A 111 31.89 18.51 13.85
CA LYS A 111 31.31 18.17 15.16
C LYS A 111 31.94 19.08 16.22
N HIS A 112 31.19 20.08 16.68
CA HIS A 112 31.51 20.85 17.88
C HIS A 112 31.12 20.07 19.14
#